data_AF-A0A5N4EIQ8-F1
#
_entry.id   AF-A0A5N4EIQ8-F1
#
_cell.length_a   1.000
_cell.length_b   1.000
_cell.length_c   1.000
_cell.angle_alpha   90.00
_cell.angle_beta   90.00
_cell.angle_gamma   90.00
#
_symmetry.space_group_name_H-M   'P 1'
#
loop_
_entity.id
_entity.type
_entity.pdbx_description
1 polymer ?
#
loop_
_entity_poly.entity_id
_entity_poly.type
_entity_poly.pdbx_seq_one_letter_code
_entity_poly.pdbx_strand_id
1 'polypeptide(L)'
;MRVVVFKHKKEDGAIFIIVVRGSTDNLMDNIEKAVDDGINTFKVLTRDKHLVPGGGATEVELVKQITSYGDLNIHQEGSKNVGLDIEAEVPAVKDMLKAGVKDTYLRKYWAIKLATNAAVTILRVNQIIMAKSAGEPKPPSGKKDWDDDQNV
;
A
#
# COMPACT_ATOMS: atom_id res chain seq x y z
N MET A 1 13.57 31.10 -3.32
CA MET A 1 13.37 30.46 -2.01
C MET A 1 14.70 30.42 -1.26
N ARG A 2 14.76 30.91 -0.02
CA ARG A 2 15.97 30.85 0.82
C ARG A 2 15.86 29.63 1.73
N VAL A 3 16.76 28.67 1.59
CA VAL A 3 16.81 27.45 2.43
C VAL A 3 17.98 27.59 3.40
N VAL A 4 17.73 27.34 4.68
CA VAL A 4 18.78 27.28 5.72
C VAL A 4 19.10 25.81 5.97
N VAL A 5 20.35 25.41 5.72
CA VAL A 5 20.81 24.03 5.91
C VAL A 5 21.55 23.93 7.24
N PHE A 6 20.98 23.19 8.18
CA PHE A 6 21.64 22.83 9.42
C PHE A 6 22.44 21.54 9.21
N LYS A 7 23.77 21.63 9.21
CA LYS A 7 24.66 20.46 9.14
C LYS A 7 25.29 20.23 10.53
N HIS A 8 24.78 19.25 11.26
CA HIS A 8 25.35 18.85 12.54
C HIS A 8 26.60 17.98 12.32
N LYS A 9 27.73 18.32 12.97
CA LYS A 9 29.02 17.62 12.82
C LYS A 9 29.25 16.45 13.80
N LYS A 10 28.26 16.14 14.63
CA LYS A 10 28.34 15.07 15.63
C LYS A 10 27.86 13.76 14.99
N GLU A 11 28.58 12.66 15.21
CA GLU A 11 28.33 11.37 14.54
C GLU A 11 26.93 10.79 14.82
N ASP A 12 26.31 11.13 15.97
CA ASP A 12 24.93 10.77 16.30
C ASP A 12 23.94 11.84 15.82
N GLY A 13 23.66 11.86 14.52
CA GLY A 13 22.55 12.62 13.96
C GLY A 13 21.23 11.86 14.11
N ALA A 14 20.29 12.38 14.92
CA ALA A 14 18.95 11.78 15.04
C ALA A 14 18.03 12.08 13.83
N ILE A 15 18.39 13.06 13.00
CA ILE A 15 17.57 13.55 11.89
C ILE A 15 18.45 13.69 10.64
N PHE A 16 18.00 13.06 9.55
CA PHE A 16 18.58 13.22 8.22
C PHE A 16 17.52 13.78 7.28
N ILE A 17 17.91 14.74 6.43
CA ILE A 17 17.02 15.39 5.47
C ILE A 17 17.49 15.04 4.07
N ILE A 18 16.60 14.48 3.27
CA ILE A 18 16.82 14.25 1.84
C ILE A 18 16.16 15.39 1.08
N VAL A 19 16.94 16.12 0.26
CA VAL A 19 16.40 17.22 -0.57
C VAL A 19 16.20 16.70 -1.98
N VAL A 20 14.93 16.48 -2.35
CA VAL A 20 14.53 16.07 -3.69
C VAL A 20 14.24 17.32 -4.54
N ARG A 21 14.60 17.28 -5.83
CA ARG A 21 14.28 18.33 -6.80
C ARG A 21 13.62 17.69 -8.03
N GLY A 22 12.55 18.29 -8.53
CA GLY A 22 11.77 17.81 -9.67
C GLY A 22 11.21 18.97 -10.48
N SER A 23 10.84 18.71 -11.73
CA SER A 23 10.34 19.73 -12.66
C SER A 23 8.84 20.01 -12.53
N THR A 24 8.07 19.08 -11.96
CA THR A 24 6.63 19.18 -11.77
C THR A 24 6.24 18.57 -10.42
N ASP A 25 5.15 19.05 -9.82
CA ASP A 25 4.67 18.58 -8.52
C ASP A 25 4.26 17.10 -8.59
N ASN A 26 3.60 16.67 -9.66
CA ASN A 26 3.22 15.27 -9.87
C ASN A 26 4.43 14.31 -9.85
N LEU A 27 5.57 14.73 -10.42
CA LEU A 27 6.78 13.92 -10.37
C LEU A 27 7.37 13.92 -8.95
N MET A 28 7.35 15.07 -8.28
CA MET A 28 7.82 15.19 -6.90
C MET A 28 7.05 14.26 -5.95
N ASP A 29 5.73 14.25 -6.02
CA ASP A 29 4.87 13.40 -5.18
C ASP A 29 5.17 11.92 -5.35
N ASN A 30 5.45 11.48 -6.58
CA ASN A 30 5.80 10.09 -6.86
C ASN A 30 7.19 9.74 -6.30
N ILE A 31 8.15 10.67 -6.37
CA ILE A 31 9.48 10.47 -5.79
C ILE A 31 9.40 10.42 -4.27
N GLU A 32 8.64 11.33 -3.63
CA GLU A 32 8.42 11.33 -2.18
C GLU A 32 7.85 9.98 -1.72
N LYS A 33 6.80 9.50 -2.38
CA LYS A 33 6.21 8.17 -2.10
C LYS A 33 7.23 7.04 -2.25
N ALA A 34 8.03 7.04 -3.32
CA ALA A 34 9.04 6.01 -3.54
C ALA A 34 10.14 6.02 -2.46
N VAL A 35 10.55 7.21 -2.01
CA VAL A 35 11.51 7.37 -0.92
C VAL A 35 10.92 6.85 0.39
N ASP A 36 9.68 7.23 0.71
CA ASP A 36 8.99 6.77 1.92
C ASP A 36 8.79 5.25 1.94
N ASP A 37 8.41 4.65 0.81
CA ASP A 37 8.30 3.19 0.66
C ASP A 37 9.67 2.51 0.85
N GLY A 38 10.74 3.09 0.32
CA GLY A 38 12.11 2.60 0.51
C GLY A 38 12.54 2.65 1.98
N ILE A 39 12.28 3.77 2.66
CA ILE A 39 12.57 3.95 4.09
C ILE A 39 11.77 2.94 4.93
N ASN A 40 10.48 2.76 4.64
CA ASN A 40 9.66 1.81 5.38
C ASN A 40 10.12 0.36 5.13
N THR A 41 10.54 0.03 3.91
CA THR A 41 11.12 -1.28 3.59
C THR A 41 12.43 -1.51 4.37
N PHE A 42 13.29 -0.50 4.46
CA PHE A 42 14.50 -0.57 5.28
C PHE A 42 14.19 -0.72 6.77
N LYS A 43 13.18 0.00 7.28
CA LYS A 43 12.71 -0.13 8.66
C LYS A 43 12.17 -1.52 8.98
N VAL A 44 11.58 -2.21 8.01
CA VAL A 44 11.20 -3.62 8.16
C VAL A 44 12.44 -4.50 8.24
N LEU A 45 13.44 -4.26 7.37
CA LEU A 45 14.69 -5.03 7.34
C LEU A 45 15.52 -4.94 8.63
N THR A 46 15.48 -3.79 9.32
CA THR A 46 16.16 -3.64 10.61
C THR A 46 15.51 -4.44 11.73
N ARG A 47 14.24 -4.83 11.58
CA ARG A 47 13.49 -5.65 12.54
C ARG A 47 13.51 -7.13 12.18
N ASP A 48 13.39 -7.44 10.89
CA ASP A 48 13.38 -8.81 10.36
C ASP A 48 14.24 -8.89 9.10
N LYS A 49 15.23 -9.79 9.12
CA LYS A 49 16.22 -9.96 8.05
C LYS A 49 15.79 -10.97 6.98
N HIS A 50 14.65 -11.64 7.16
CA HIS A 50 14.19 -12.65 6.21
C HIS A 50 13.72 -11.99 4.90
N LEU A 51 14.26 -12.50 3.79
CA LEU A 51 13.92 -12.11 2.44
C LEU A 51 13.35 -13.31 1.69
N VAL A 52 12.42 -13.05 0.79
CA VAL A 52 11.78 -14.06 -0.07
C VAL A 52 11.87 -13.63 -1.54
N PRO A 53 11.87 -14.58 -2.50
CA PRO A 53 11.91 -14.22 -3.92
C PRO A 53 10.65 -13.43 -4.31
N GLY A 54 10.86 -12.26 -4.92
CA GLY A 54 9.76 -11.38 -5.36
C GLY A 54 9.18 -11.80 -6.71
N GLY A 55 8.64 -10.85 -7.46
CA GLY A 55 8.22 -11.08 -8.86
C GLY A 55 7.16 -12.18 -9.05
N GLY A 56 6.29 -12.39 -8.05
CA GLY A 56 5.25 -13.43 -8.08
C GLY A 56 5.73 -14.84 -7.69
N ALA A 57 7.04 -15.04 -7.48
CA ALA A 57 7.58 -16.37 -7.18
C ALA A 57 7.06 -16.92 -5.84
N THR A 58 7.03 -16.08 -4.80
CA THR A 58 6.50 -16.46 -3.49
C THR A 58 5.01 -16.81 -3.56
N GLU A 59 4.23 -16.04 -4.32
CA GLU A 59 2.79 -16.26 -4.49
C GLU A 59 2.49 -17.57 -5.21
N VAL A 60 3.20 -17.87 -6.31
CA VAL A 60 3.02 -19.13 -7.06
C VAL A 60 3.39 -20.34 -6.19
N GLU A 61 4.48 -20.25 -5.42
CA GLU A 61 4.88 -21.32 -4.51
C GLU A 61 3.86 -21.53 -3.38
N LEU A 62 3.29 -20.45 -2.83
CA LEU A 62 2.24 -20.54 -1.80
C LEU A 62 0.97 -21.18 -2.35
N VAL A 63 0.52 -20.81 -3.56
CA VAL A 63 -0.65 -21.42 -4.21
C VAL A 63 -0.44 -22.92 -4.37
N LYS A 64 0.73 -23.33 -4.88
CA LYS A 64 1.08 -24.74 -5.03
C LYS A 64 1.02 -25.51 -3.70
N GLN A 65 1.55 -24.93 -2.62
CA GLN A 65 1.51 -25.56 -1.30
C GLN A 65 0.08 -25.64 -0.74
N ILE A 66 -0.73 -24.59 -0.91
CA ILE A 66 -2.13 -24.57 -0.46
C ILE A 66 -2.97 -25.57 -1.26
N THR A 67 -2.80 -25.64 -2.58
CA THR A 67 -3.47 -26.64 -3.43
C THR A 67 -3.05 -28.05 -3.03
N SER A 68 -1.77 -28.31 -2.81
CA SER A 68 -1.31 -29.62 -2.32
C SER A 68 -1.79 -29.95 -0.90
N TYR A 69 -2.13 -28.95 -0.09
CA TYR A 69 -2.73 -29.17 1.23
C TYR A 69 -4.24 -29.47 1.13
N GLY A 70 -4.94 -28.86 0.16
CA GLY A 70 -6.35 -29.11 -0.12
C GLY A 70 -6.60 -30.42 -0.87
N ASP A 71 -5.71 -30.75 -1.81
CA ASP A 71 -5.73 -31.99 -2.60
C ASP A 71 -4.68 -32.94 -2.06
N LEU A 72 -5.10 -34.05 -1.44
CA LEU A 72 -4.24 -35.00 -0.72
C LEU A 72 -3.09 -35.64 -1.52
N ASN A 73 -2.91 -35.38 -2.82
CA ASN A 73 -1.89 -36.04 -3.66
C ASN A 73 -1.60 -35.32 -4.98
N ILE A 74 -0.76 -34.28 -5.03
CA ILE A 74 -0.02 -33.96 -6.28
C ILE A 74 1.32 -33.27 -5.96
N HIS A 75 2.43 -34.02 -6.05
CA HIS A 75 3.77 -33.45 -6.12
C HIS A 75 3.98 -32.86 -7.53
N GLN A 76 3.99 -31.54 -7.64
CA GLN A 76 4.66 -30.88 -8.75
C GLN A 76 6.05 -30.45 -8.31
N GLU A 77 7.06 -30.86 -9.05
CA GLU A 77 8.46 -30.50 -8.80
C GLU A 77 8.72 -29.17 -9.52
N GLY A 78 8.99 -28.12 -8.77
CA GLY A 78 9.15 -26.78 -9.32
C GLY A 78 9.99 -25.94 -8.37
N SER A 79 10.93 -25.18 -8.91
CA SER A 79 11.85 -24.36 -8.14
C SER A 79 11.12 -23.15 -7.54
N LYS A 80 11.22 -22.98 -6.22
CA LYS A 80 10.52 -21.94 -5.42
C LYS A 80 10.85 -20.49 -5.81
N ASN A 81 11.90 -20.30 -6.60
CA ASN A 81 12.48 -19.00 -6.92
C ASN A 81 12.05 -18.48 -8.29
N VAL A 82 11.25 -19.24 -9.03
CA VAL A 82 10.84 -18.90 -10.39
C VAL A 82 9.71 -17.87 -10.32
N GLY A 83 9.96 -16.68 -10.88
CA GLY A 83 8.98 -15.60 -11.01
C GLY A 83 8.85 -15.11 -12.45
N LEU A 84 7.99 -14.13 -12.67
CA LEU A 84 7.76 -13.52 -13.98
C LEU A 84 8.84 -12.46 -14.28
N ASP A 85 9.40 -12.49 -15.50
CA ASP A 85 10.27 -11.43 -16.00
C ASP A 85 9.44 -10.41 -16.80
N ILE A 86 9.38 -9.17 -16.32
CA ILE A 86 8.63 -8.07 -16.94
C ILE A 86 9.47 -7.39 -18.04
N GLU A 87 10.80 -7.51 -17.98
CA GLU A 87 11.71 -6.87 -18.93
C GLU A 87 11.85 -7.68 -20.24
N ALA A 88 11.26 -8.87 -20.31
CA ALA A 88 11.29 -9.71 -21.49
C ALA A 88 10.23 -9.28 -22.52
N GLU A 89 10.60 -9.26 -23.81
CA GLU A 89 9.68 -8.94 -24.91
C GLU A 89 8.53 -9.96 -25.05
N VAL A 90 8.74 -11.17 -24.53
CA VAL A 90 7.75 -12.25 -24.46
C VAL A 90 7.59 -12.70 -23.01
N PRO A 91 6.40 -13.20 -22.60
CA PRO A 91 6.21 -13.72 -21.25
C PRO A 91 7.24 -14.79 -20.93
N ALA A 92 8.16 -14.46 -20.02
CA ALA A 92 9.28 -15.31 -19.65
C ALA A 92 9.35 -15.48 -18.13
N VAL A 93 9.91 -16.60 -17.70
CA VAL A 93 10.14 -16.89 -16.30
C VAL A 93 11.62 -16.81 -15.98
N LYS A 94 11.95 -16.31 -14.78
CA LYS A 94 13.34 -16.10 -14.34
C LYS A 94 13.51 -16.44 -12.87
N ASP A 95 14.72 -16.84 -12.50
CA ASP A 95 15.09 -17.03 -11.10
C ASP A 95 15.24 -15.67 -10.42
N MET A 96 14.30 -15.36 -9.53
CA MET A 96 14.20 -14.07 -8.84
C MET A 96 15.34 -13.86 -7.83
N LEU A 97 15.90 -14.93 -7.25
CA LEU A 97 17.06 -14.80 -6.36
C LEU A 97 18.30 -14.37 -7.14
N LYS A 98 18.52 -14.96 -8.32
CA LYS A 98 19.62 -14.58 -9.22
C LYS A 98 19.41 -13.20 -9.84
N ALA A 99 18.16 -12.83 -10.13
CA ALA A 99 17.80 -11.51 -10.61
C ALA A 99 17.91 -10.41 -9.53
N GLY A 100 18.12 -10.77 -8.25
CA GLY A 100 18.18 -9.82 -7.14
C GLY A 100 16.81 -9.25 -6.73
N VAL A 101 15.72 -9.75 -7.29
CA VAL A 101 14.35 -9.31 -7.00
C VAL A 101 13.87 -10.03 -5.75
N LYS A 102 13.97 -9.36 -4.60
CA LYS A 102 13.64 -9.91 -3.29
C LYS A 102 12.66 -9.00 -2.56
N ASP A 103 11.68 -9.62 -1.92
CA ASP A 103 10.73 -8.94 -1.04
C ASP A 103 11.04 -9.24 0.43
N THR A 104 10.60 -8.35 1.31
CA THR A 104 10.67 -8.60 2.76
C THR A 104 9.63 -9.63 3.17
N TYR A 105 10.05 -10.67 3.89
CA TYR A 105 9.15 -11.72 4.38
C TYR A 105 7.99 -11.13 5.19
N LEU A 106 8.31 -10.20 6.10
CA LEU A 106 7.33 -9.59 6.99
C LEU A 106 6.22 -8.84 6.23
N ARG A 107 6.55 -8.16 5.11
CA ARG A 107 5.54 -7.45 4.30
C ARG A 107 4.58 -8.43 3.63
N LYS A 108 5.08 -9.54 3.10
CA LYS A 108 4.24 -10.62 2.52
C LYS A 108 3.36 -11.28 3.58
N TYR A 109 3.91 -11.62 4.74
CA TYR A 109 3.18 -12.24 5.85
C TYR A 109 1.97 -11.40 6.30
N TRP A 110 2.21 -10.11 6.59
CA TRP A 110 1.13 -9.24 7.05
C TRP A 110 0.15 -8.89 5.94
N ALA A 111 0.61 -8.73 4.69
CA ALA A 111 -0.27 -8.49 3.56
C ALA A 111 -1.32 -9.59 3.42
N ILE A 112 -0.89 -10.85 3.42
CA ILE A 112 -1.81 -12.00 3.32
C ILE A 112 -2.75 -12.04 4.53
N LYS A 113 -2.21 -11.96 5.75
CA LYS A 113 -3.00 -12.03 6.98
C LYS A 113 -4.08 -10.93 7.06
N LEU A 114 -3.71 -9.69 6.74
CA LEU A 114 -4.63 -8.56 6.78
C LEU A 114 -5.65 -8.64 5.65
N ALA A 115 -5.24 -9.02 4.44
CA ALA A 115 -6.15 -9.20 3.30
C ALA A 115 -7.19 -10.29 3.59
N THR A 116 -6.77 -11.45 4.12
CA THR A 116 -7.69 -12.52 4.51
C THR A 116 -8.66 -12.06 5.60
N ASN A 117 -8.16 -11.38 6.64
CA ASN A 117 -9.02 -10.87 7.71
C ASN A 117 -10.06 -9.86 7.21
N ALA A 118 -9.64 -8.95 6.31
CA ALA A 118 -10.55 -7.99 5.69
C ALA A 118 -11.60 -8.69 4.82
N ALA A 119 -11.20 -9.63 3.96
CA ALA A 119 -12.10 -10.40 3.12
C ALA A 119 -13.12 -11.19 3.96
N VAL A 120 -12.66 -11.90 4.99
CA VAL A 120 -13.54 -12.65 5.91
C VAL A 120 -14.52 -11.73 6.62
N THR A 121 -14.09 -10.52 7.01
CA THR A 121 -14.97 -9.53 7.66
C THR A 121 -16.07 -9.07 6.72
N ILE A 122 -15.73 -8.75 5.47
CA ILE A 122 -16.70 -8.32 4.45
C ILE A 122 -17.66 -9.46 4.11
N LEU A 123 -17.15 -10.67 3.91
CA LEU A 123 -17.96 -11.84 3.55
C LEU A 123 -18.92 -12.29 4.67
N ARG A 124 -18.66 -11.92 5.92
CA ARG A 124 -19.57 -12.19 7.06
C ARG A 124 -20.76 -11.22 7.10
N VAL A 125 -20.72 -10.11 6.39
CA VAL A 125 -21.83 -9.15 6.35
C VAL A 125 -22.94 -9.72 5.46
N ASN A 126 -24.07 -10.09 6.08
CA ASN A 126 -25.23 -10.61 5.34
C ASN A 126 -26.17 -9.49 4.85
N GLN A 127 -26.27 -8.38 5.57
CA GLN A 127 -27.15 -7.27 5.21
C GLN A 127 -26.50 -5.92 5.52
N ILE A 128 -26.69 -4.96 4.62
CA ILE A 128 -26.27 -3.57 4.79
C ILE A 128 -27.52 -2.70 4.82
N ILE A 129 -27.75 -2.02 5.94
CA ILE A 129 -28.78 -1.00 6.07
C ILE A 129 -28.07 0.34 6.14
N MET A 130 -28.30 1.19 5.14
CA MET A 130 -27.73 2.54 5.10
C MET A 130 -28.75 3.54 5.66
N ALA A 131 -28.36 4.26 6.71
CA ALA A 131 -29.08 5.46 7.10
C ALA A 131 -28.79 6.55 6.06
N LYS A 132 -29.83 7.26 5.59
CA LYS A 132 -29.62 8.52 4.88
C LYS A 132 -28.83 9.45 5.79
N SER A 133 -27.86 10.19 5.24
CA SER A 133 -27.31 11.35 5.94
C SER A 133 -28.48 12.21 6.40
N ALA A 134 -28.52 12.50 7.70
CA ALA A 134 -29.42 13.51 8.23
C ALA A 134 -29.09 14.80 7.49
N GLY A 135 -29.95 15.18 6.54
CA GLY A 135 -29.80 16.43 5.82
C GLY A 135 -29.71 17.56 6.83
N GLU A 136 -28.80 18.49 6.59
CA GLU A 136 -28.66 19.68 7.42
C GLU A 136 -30.03 20.33 7.65
N PRO A 137 -30.30 20.89 8.85
CA PRO A 137 -31.55 21.59 9.11
C PRO A 137 -31.76 22.65 8.03
N LYS A 138 -32.92 22.58 7.36
CA LYS A 138 -33.33 23.61 6.40
C LYS A 138 -33.16 24.98 7.06
N PRO A 139 -32.38 25.93 6.49
CA PRO A 139 -32.29 27.25 7.08
C PRO A 139 -33.72 27.83 7.16
N PRO A 140 -34.11 28.46 8.29
CA PRO A 140 -35.45 29.00 8.43
C PRO A 140 -35.68 29.97 7.28
N SER A 141 -36.71 29.70 6.47
CA SER A 141 -37.20 30.63 5.47
C SER A 141 -37.51 31.93 6.20
N GLY A 142 -36.77 32.98 5.89
CA GLY A 142 -36.97 34.31 6.46
C GLY A 142 -38.44 34.68 6.38
N LYS A 143 -38.97 35.22 7.49
CA LYS A 143 -40.27 35.90 7.49
C LYS A 143 -40.27 36.87 6.32
N LYS A 144 -41.19 36.65 5.39
CA LYS A 144 -41.60 37.66 4.42
C LYS A 144 -42.39 38.67 5.25
N ASP A 145 -41.80 39.82 5.54
CA ASP A 145 -42.50 40.90 6.23
C ASP A 145 -43.66 41.36 5.31
N TRP A 146 -44.88 41.26 5.82
CA TRP A 146 -46.14 41.61 5.14
C TRP A 146 -46.75 42.86 5.77
N ASP A 147 -45.93 43.88 6.01
CA ASP A 147 -46.42 45.17 6.51
C ASP A 147 -46.13 46.25 5.47
N ASP A 148 -46.97 46.30 4.44
CA ASP A 148 -47.37 47.56 3.83
C ASP A 148 -48.91 47.60 3.85
N ASP A 149 -49.44 48.77 4.21
CA ASP A 149 -50.83 49.20 4.20
C ASP A 149 -51.73 48.80 5.39
N GLN A 150 -51.71 49.61 6.48
CA GLN A 150 -52.93 50.19 7.08
C GLN A 150 -52.67 51.53 7.82
N ASN A 151 -53.41 52.58 7.41
CA ASN A 151 -53.76 53.84 8.12
C ASN A 151 -52.62 54.85 8.36
N VAL A 152 -52.66 56.11 7.89
CA VAL A 152 -53.73 57.12 7.65
C VAL A 152 -53.24 58.18 6.67
#